data_AF-A0A242C4E7-F1
#
_entry.id   AF-A0A242C4E7-F1
#
_cell.length_a   1.000
_cell.length_b   1.000
_cell.length_c   1.000
_cell.angle_alpha   90.00
_cell.angle_beta   90.00
_cell.angle_gamma   90.00
#
_symmetry.space_group_name_H-M   'P 1'
#
loop_
_entity.id
_entity.type
_entity.pdbx_description
1 polymer ?
#
loop_
_entity_poly.entity_id
_entity_poly.type
_entity_poly.pdbx_seq_one_letter_code
_entity_poly.pdbx_strand_id
1 'polypeptide(L)'
;MIKEPLDAQEKYQLKKLARKELAELTDEEYHPNWFNDPQAIKRRDQLLVILGTPIDPVRKVGETKEAFHQRACQYFFDVRPGLEEQVVSDLLAGQTLKQVSEAYQVPLSRLRYLRKKYHLL
;
A
#
# COMPACT_ATOMS: atom_id res chain seq x y z
N MET A 1 6.69 26.43 24.22
CA MET A 1 5.77 25.43 23.63
C MET A 1 6.19 25.21 22.20
N ILE A 2 6.83 24.08 21.90
CA ILE A 2 7.20 23.74 20.52
C ILE A 2 5.90 23.24 19.86
N LYS A 3 5.37 23.99 18.90
CA LYS A 3 4.25 23.52 18.07
C LYS A 3 4.78 22.36 17.25
N GLU A 4 4.16 21.19 17.34
CA GLU A 4 4.43 20.12 16.39
C GLU A 4 4.17 20.65 14.96
N PRO A 5 5.00 20.28 13.97
CA PRO A 5 4.77 20.68 12.59
C PRO A 5 3.38 20.18 12.14
N LEU A 6 2.67 20.99 11.35
CA LEU A 6 1.29 20.73 10.91
C LEU A 6 1.09 19.30 10.35
N ASP A 7 2.09 18.83 9.61
CA ASP A 7 2.18 17.47 9.03
C ASP A 7 2.21 16.36 10.10
N ALA A 8 2.89 16.58 11.23
CA ALA A 8 2.91 15.62 12.34
C ALA A 8 1.53 15.50 13.01
N GLN A 9 0.81 16.62 13.14
CA GLN A 9 -0.54 16.63 13.71
C GLN A 9 -1.55 15.96 12.78
N GLU A 10 -1.49 16.23 11.48
CA GLU A 10 -2.34 15.57 10.47
C GLU A 10 -2.08 14.07 10.43
N LYS A 11 -0.81 13.66 10.42
CA LYS A 11 -0.40 12.25 10.48
C LYS A 11 -0.86 11.57 11.76
N TYR A 12 -0.83 12.25 12.90
CA TYR A 12 -1.36 11.73 14.15
C TYR A 12 -2.87 11.47 14.07
N GLN A 13 -3.65 12.44 13.56
CA GLN A 13 -5.10 12.28 13.40
C GLN A 13 -5.43 11.16 12.42
N LEU A 14 -4.72 11.08 11.29
CA LEU A 14 -4.91 10.01 10.32
C LEU A 14 -4.65 8.64 10.94
N LYS A 15 -3.55 8.47 11.69
CA LYS A 15 -3.27 7.20 12.40
C LYS A 15 -4.30 6.90 13.49
N LYS A 16 -4.83 7.91 14.16
CA LYS A 16 -5.89 7.73 15.16
C LYS A 16 -7.17 7.21 14.52
N LEU A 17 -7.61 7.80 13.42
CA LEU A 17 -8.77 7.35 12.64
C LEU A 17 -8.56 5.93 12.11
N ALA A 18 -7.38 5.65 11.54
CA ALA A 18 -7.05 4.33 11.02
C ALA A 18 -7.10 3.23 12.09
N ARG A 19 -6.66 3.51 13.33
CA ARG A 19 -6.79 2.56 14.45
C ARG A 19 -8.24 2.30 14.83
N LYS A 20 -9.08 3.35 14.85
CA LYS A 20 -10.51 3.21 15.18
C LYS A 20 -11.22 2.34 14.15
N GLU A 21 -11.02 2.66 12.88
CA GLU A 21 -11.63 1.92 11.78
C GLU A 21 -11.12 0.47 11.72
N LEU A 22 -9.83 0.25 11.98
CA LEU A 22 -9.27 -1.09 12.05
C LEU A 22 -9.92 -1.90 13.17
N ALA A 23 -10.09 -1.32 14.36
CA ALA A 23 -10.75 -1.98 15.48
C ALA A 23 -12.19 -2.37 15.14
N GLU A 24 -12.97 -1.44 14.57
CA GLU A 24 -14.35 -1.68 14.12
C GLU A 24 -14.41 -2.79 13.06
N LEU A 25 -13.58 -2.71 12.02
CA LEU A 25 -13.55 -3.70 10.93
C LEU A 25 -13.22 -5.12 11.40
N THR A 26 -12.39 -5.26 12.43
CA THR A 26 -11.94 -6.56 12.97
C THR A 26 -12.74 -7.03 14.18
N ASP A 27 -13.80 -6.31 14.55
CA ASP A 27 -14.68 -6.70 15.64
C ASP A 27 -15.61 -7.82 15.18
N GLU A 28 -15.34 -9.05 15.63
CA GLU A 28 -16.13 -10.24 15.25
C GLU A 28 -17.58 -10.19 15.74
N GLU A 29 -17.91 -9.39 16.76
CA GLU A 29 -19.30 -9.25 17.21
C GLU A 29 -20.15 -8.46 16.21
N TYR A 30 -19.55 -7.46 15.55
CA TYR A 30 -20.23 -6.61 14.57
C TYR A 30 -19.97 -7.04 13.11
N HIS A 31 -18.81 -7.65 12.85
CA HIS A 31 -18.36 -8.11 11.53
C HIS A 31 -17.89 -9.57 11.59
N PRO A 32 -18.82 -10.52 11.79
CA PRO A 32 -18.47 -11.92 11.88
C PRO A 32 -17.84 -12.43 10.58
N ASN A 33 -16.74 -13.18 10.71
CA ASN A 33 -16.01 -13.76 9.58
C ASN A 33 -15.46 -12.72 8.57
N TRP A 34 -15.16 -11.50 9.00
CA TRP A 34 -14.56 -10.47 8.14
C TRP A 34 -13.28 -10.97 7.45
N PHE A 35 -12.54 -11.89 8.06
CA PHE A 35 -11.33 -12.49 7.51
C PHE A 35 -11.59 -13.38 6.28
N ASN A 36 -12.84 -13.74 6.00
CA ASN A 36 -13.24 -14.45 4.79
C ASN A 36 -13.67 -13.50 3.65
N ASP A 37 -13.87 -12.20 3.94
CA ASP A 37 -14.22 -11.19 2.94
C ASP A 37 -12.95 -10.55 2.33
N PRO A 38 -12.68 -10.75 1.03
CA PRO A 38 -11.53 -10.13 0.36
C PRO A 38 -11.51 -8.60 0.45
N GLN A 39 -12.66 -7.93 0.49
CA GLN A 39 -12.72 -6.47 0.59
C GLN A 39 -12.35 -6.00 2.00
N ALA A 40 -12.87 -6.66 3.04
CA ALA A 40 -12.48 -6.41 4.42
C ALA A 40 -10.97 -6.65 4.63
N ILE A 41 -10.42 -7.73 4.09
CA ILE A 41 -8.98 -8.01 4.12
C ILE A 41 -8.18 -6.89 3.45
N LYS A 42 -8.59 -6.46 2.26
CA LYS A 42 -7.93 -5.36 1.54
C LYS A 42 -7.99 -4.06 2.34
N ARG A 43 -9.14 -3.75 2.94
CA ARG A 43 -9.32 -2.53 3.76
C ARG A 43 -8.46 -2.57 5.02
N ARG A 44 -8.43 -3.71 5.72
CA ARG A 44 -7.53 -3.94 6.86
C ARG A 44 -6.09 -3.65 6.48
N ASP A 45 -5.64 -4.17 5.34
CA ASP A 45 -4.25 -4.03 4.91
C ASP A 45 -3.90 -2.58 4.53
N GLN A 46 -4.82 -1.84 3.92
CA GLN A 46 -4.68 -0.40 3.72
C GLN A 46 -4.53 0.36 5.05
N LEU A 47 -5.36 0.03 6.04
CA LEU A 47 -5.29 0.66 7.38
C LEU A 47 -3.96 0.34 8.06
N LEU A 48 -3.49 -0.91 7.99
CA LEU A 48 -2.20 -1.32 8.54
C LEU A 48 -1.02 -0.58 7.87
N VAL A 49 -1.08 -0.35 6.55
CA VAL A 49 -0.07 0.45 5.84
C VAL A 49 -0.05 1.90 6.34
N ILE A 50 -1.21 2.54 6.56
CA ILE A 50 -1.31 3.89 7.15
C ILE A 50 -0.66 3.92 8.54
N LEU A 51 -0.82 2.85 9.31
CA LEU A 51 -0.22 2.73 10.64
C LEU A 51 1.30 2.52 10.60
N GLY A 52 1.85 2.14 9.45
CA GLY A 52 3.28 1.89 9.23
C GLY A 52 3.65 0.41 9.30
N THR A 53 2.67 -0.49 9.26
CA THR A 53 2.90 -1.94 9.27
C THR A 53 3.11 -2.42 7.83
N PRO A 54 4.24 -3.10 7.53
CA PRO A 54 4.46 -3.68 6.22
C PRO A 54 3.50 -4.87 6.01
N ILE A 55 2.88 -4.93 4.84
CA ILE A 55 1.99 -6.01 4.45
C ILE A 55 2.41 -6.52 3.07
N ASP A 56 2.64 -7.82 2.99
CA ASP A 56 2.85 -8.55 1.75
C ASP A 56 1.89 -9.74 1.69
N PRO A 57 1.40 -10.09 0.49
CA PRO A 57 0.48 -11.20 0.37
C PRO A 57 1.22 -12.53 0.52
N VAL A 58 0.50 -13.57 0.96
CA VAL A 58 1.03 -14.95 1.05
C VAL A 58 0.94 -15.63 -0.32
N ARG A 59 1.96 -16.42 -0.67
CA ARG A 59 1.98 -17.22 -1.90
C ARG A 59 0.92 -18.32 -1.83
N LYS A 60 0.12 -18.46 -2.88
CA LYS A 60 -0.91 -19.51 -2.94
C LYS A 60 -0.27 -20.86 -3.27
N VAL A 61 -0.88 -21.95 -2.79
CA VAL A 61 -0.46 -23.31 -3.15
C VAL A 61 -0.55 -23.48 -4.67
N GLY A 62 0.52 -23.97 -5.30
CA GLY A 62 0.60 -24.15 -6.76
C GLY A 62 0.91 -22.88 -7.58
N GLU A 63 0.98 -21.69 -6.97
CA GLU A 63 1.31 -20.45 -7.68
C GLU A 63 2.81 -20.43 -8.05
N THR A 64 3.15 -20.08 -9.29
CA THR A 64 4.56 -19.95 -9.70
C THR A 64 5.25 -18.78 -9.00
N LYS A 65 6.59 -18.77 -9.00
CA LYS A 65 7.35 -17.68 -8.39
C LYS A 65 7.11 -16.36 -9.13
N GLU A 66 7.03 -16.38 -10.45
CA GLU A 66 6.73 -15.19 -11.25
C GLU A 66 5.32 -14.67 -10.99
N ALA A 67 4.31 -15.54 -10.96
CA ALA A 67 2.92 -15.14 -10.69
C ALA A 67 2.79 -14.52 -9.30
N PHE A 68 3.40 -15.15 -8.29
CA PHE A 68 3.43 -14.59 -6.94
C PHE A 68 4.12 -13.23 -6.91
N HIS A 69 5.27 -13.09 -7.58
CA HIS A 69 6.00 -11.83 -7.62
C HIS A 69 5.17 -10.70 -8.24
N GLN A 70 4.53 -10.94 -9.38
CA GLN A 70 3.68 -9.95 -10.04
C GLN A 70 2.48 -9.57 -9.17
N ARG A 71 1.80 -10.55 -8.57
CA ARG A 71 0.69 -10.31 -7.66
C ARG A 71 1.12 -9.52 -6.43
N ALA A 72 2.26 -9.87 -5.83
CA ALA A 72 2.80 -9.11 -4.71
C ALA A 72 3.17 -7.67 -5.11
N CYS A 73 3.65 -7.46 -6.34
CA CYS A 73 3.93 -6.11 -6.84
C CYS A 73 2.66 -5.29 -7.01
N GLN A 74 1.60 -5.85 -7.62
CA GLN A 74 0.32 -5.17 -7.72
C GLN A 74 -0.27 -4.89 -6.34
N TYR A 75 -0.25 -5.89 -5.45
CA TYR A 75 -0.81 -5.78 -4.11
C TYR A 75 -0.18 -4.63 -3.31
N PHE A 76 1.13 -4.42 -3.46
CA PHE A 76 1.85 -3.30 -2.84
C PHE A 76 1.20 -1.95 -3.19
N PHE A 77 0.76 -1.77 -4.43
CA PHE A 77 0.10 -0.54 -4.88
C PHE A 77 -1.39 -0.52 -4.51
N ASP A 78 -2.08 -1.66 -4.58
CA ASP A 78 -3.51 -1.77 -4.23
C ASP A 78 -3.81 -1.37 -2.78
N VAL A 79 -2.86 -1.60 -1.87
CA VAL A 79 -2.98 -1.22 -0.44
C VAL A 79 -2.45 0.19 -0.15
N ARG A 80 -2.01 0.94 -1.17
CA ARG A 80 -1.50 2.31 -1.09
C ARG A 80 -2.27 3.20 -2.07
N PRO A 81 -3.49 3.65 -1.70
CA PRO A 81 -4.34 4.44 -2.60
C PRO A 81 -3.61 5.66 -3.17
N GLY A 82 -3.74 5.88 -4.49
CA GLY A 82 -3.14 7.00 -5.21
C GLY A 82 -1.65 6.86 -5.51
N LEU A 83 -0.91 5.96 -4.85
CA LEU A 83 0.54 5.83 -5.06
C LEU A 83 0.89 5.35 -6.48
N GLU A 84 0.13 4.40 -7.03
CA GLU A 84 0.39 3.88 -8.38
C GLU A 84 0.29 4.98 -9.43
N GLU A 85 -0.77 5.80 -9.35
CA GLU A 85 -1.04 6.90 -10.27
C GLU A 85 0.06 7.97 -10.20
N GLN A 86 0.45 8.36 -8.99
CA GLN A 86 1.55 9.31 -8.76
C GLN A 86 2.86 8.80 -9.35
N VAL A 87 3.23 7.56 -9.05
CA VAL A 87 4.45 6.93 -9.55
C VAL A 87 4.44 6.81 -11.07
N VAL A 88 3.33 6.36 -11.67
CA VAL A 88 3.22 6.23 -13.13
C VAL A 88 3.31 7.60 -13.80
N SER A 89 2.65 8.63 -13.24
CA SER A 89 2.74 10.00 -13.72
C SER A 89 4.17 10.53 -13.72
N ASP A 90 4.92 10.33 -12.63
CA ASP A 90 6.31 10.80 -12.54
C ASP A 90 7.25 10.06 -13.48
N LEU A 91 7.03 8.76 -13.68
CA LEU A 91 7.79 7.98 -14.66
C LEU A 91 7.50 8.43 -16.10
N LEU A 92 6.23 8.75 -16.42
CA LEU A 92 5.84 9.32 -17.71
C LEU A 92 6.44 10.71 -17.95
N ALA A 93 6.62 11.49 -16.88
CA ALA A 93 7.29 12.79 -16.93
C ALA A 93 8.82 12.68 -17.12
N GLY A 94 9.37 11.46 -17.26
CA GLY A 94 10.78 11.21 -17.52
C GLY A 94 11.64 11.11 -16.26
N GLN A 95 11.05 11.04 -15.06
CA GLN A 95 11.83 10.78 -13.84
C GLN A 95 12.43 9.37 -13.87
N THR A 96 13.66 9.26 -13.39
CA THR A 96 14.35 7.97 -13.28
C THR A 96 13.76 7.13 -12.14
N LEU A 97 13.88 5.80 -12.25
CA LEU A 97 13.47 4.88 -11.18
C LEU A 97 14.12 5.22 -9.83
N LYS A 98 15.34 5.76 -9.83
CA LYS A 98 16.05 6.15 -8.60
C LYS A 98 15.37 7.34 -7.93
N GLN A 99 15.06 8.39 -8.69
CA GLN A 99 14.37 9.58 -8.18
C GLN A 99 13.00 9.23 -7.58
N VAL A 100 12.21 8.43 -8.31
CA VAL A 100 10.90 7.98 -7.84
C VAL A 100 11.02 7.07 -6.61
N SER A 101 12.04 6.20 -6.57
CA SER A 101 12.29 5.33 -5.43
C SER A 101 12.61 6.13 -4.16
N GLU A 102 13.42 7.18 -4.27
CA GLU A 102 13.77 8.05 -3.16
C GLU A 102 12.58 8.91 -2.70
N ALA A 103 11.84 9.50 -3.65
CA ALA A 103 10.70 10.37 -3.34
C ALA A 103 9.58 9.65 -2.59
N TYR A 104 9.22 8.45 -3.04
CA TYR A 104 8.09 7.70 -2.48
C TYR A 104 8.49 6.53 -1.57
N GLN A 105 9.79 6.33 -1.35
CA GLN A 105 10.35 5.18 -0.61
C GLN A 105 9.88 3.82 -1.18
N VAL A 106 9.71 3.74 -2.51
CA VAL A 106 9.24 2.54 -3.20
C VAL A 106 10.44 1.69 -3.67
N PRO A 107 10.47 0.37 -3.41
CA PRO A 107 11.55 -0.49 -3.89
C PRO A 107 11.63 -0.52 -5.43
N LEU A 108 12.86 -0.52 -5.97
CA LEU A 108 13.09 -0.56 -7.42
C LEU A 108 12.43 -1.75 -8.13
N SER A 109 12.26 -2.90 -7.45
CA SER A 109 11.55 -4.06 -8.00
C SER A 109 10.08 -3.76 -8.31
N ARG A 110 9.41 -3.00 -7.45
CA ARG A 110 8.01 -2.58 -7.62
C ARG A 110 7.89 -1.53 -8.73
N LEU A 111 8.85 -0.61 -8.83
CA LEU A 111 8.89 0.38 -9.91
C LEU A 111 9.15 -0.26 -11.28
N ARG A 112 10.09 -1.22 -11.35
CA ARG A 112 10.34 -2.00 -12.58
C ARG A 112 9.11 -2.78 -13.02
N TYR A 113 8.33 -3.29 -12.07
CA TYR A 113 7.04 -3.92 -12.36
C TYR A 113 6.08 -2.95 -13.05
N LEU A 114 5.87 -1.73 -12.51
CA LEU A 114 5.01 -0.73 -13.14
C LEU A 114 5.52 -0.32 -14.53
N ARG A 115 6.84 -0.14 -14.67
CA ARG A 115 7.47 0.16 -15.95
C ARG A 115 7.13 -0.88 -17.01
N LYS A 116 7.19 -2.17 -16.65
CA LYS A 116 6.78 -3.29 -17.50
C LYS A 116 5.27 -3.32 -17.76
N LYS A 117 4.45 -3.13 -16.73
CA LYS A 117 2.98 -3.17 -16.78
C LYS A 117 2.41 -2.10 -17.71
N TYR A 118 2.96 -0.89 -17.67
CA TYR A 118 2.49 0.27 -18.42
C TYR A 118 3.32 0.57 -19.68
N HIS A 119 4.26 -0.30 -20.06
CA HIS A 119 5.12 -0.12 -21.23
C HIS A 119 5.88 1.22 -21.24
N LEU A 120 6.34 1.66 -20.07
CA LEU A 120 7.08 2.93 -19.92
C LEU A 120 8.53 2.71 -20.36
N LEU A 121 8.99 3.48 -21.34
CA LEU A 121 10.38 3.43 -21.86
C LEU A 121 11.39 3.85 -20.78
#